data_AF-A0A7C4E6M5-F1
#
_entry.id   AF-A0A7C4E6M5-F1
#
_cell.length_a   1.000
_cell.length_b   1.000
_cell.length_c   1.000
_cell.angle_alpha   90.00
_cell.angle_beta   90.00
_cell.angle_gamma   90.00
#
_symmetry.space_group_name_H-M   'P 1'
#
loop_
_entity.id
_entity.type
_entity.pdbx_description
1 polymer ?
#
loop_
_entity_poly.entity_id
_entity_poly.type
_entity_poly.pdbx_seq_one_letter_code
_entity_poly.pdbx_strand_id
1 'polypeptide(L)'
;MRYVVPVALSTLALALAACATQEQTAAPNVLVAAKVTTPPTLDGNPNDAAWASAKPISVALSDGANFAGGKGETTATLKAVYSGDTVYFLVQYADPTNSIRRGPYQKQADGSWKKLRDPADKGGDDNVYYEDKWAMIWNINNSIAGFDKQGCGVFCHAGEPGKPFGNKYTAKEGELGDMWHMKGQRTAPLGHVDDQYLDHTRYDPQKSPAAGRKSDPGGPEYKGFGLVNGKPEFMNKDGKPANAGGTYYIIDGNQVPFDDSKFKPGDEVASFLIFPLKGDRADIKVATRWANGVLTSEVSRKLTTGSKFDVQFSDLNASYGFGFAAFDNAQVRHAVHYEPLYLRFAK
;
A
#
# COMPACT_ATOMS: atom_id res chain seq x y z
N MET A 1 30.25 9.38 90.08
CA MET A 1 30.52 9.47 88.63
C MET A 1 29.77 8.35 87.95
N ARG A 2 28.73 8.66 87.16
CA ARG A 2 27.90 7.68 86.45
C ARG A 2 28.41 7.59 85.01
N TYR A 3 28.81 6.39 84.57
CA TYR A 3 29.15 6.11 83.18
C TYR A 3 27.86 5.85 82.40
N VAL A 4 27.66 6.57 81.29
CA VAL A 4 26.61 6.31 80.31
C VAL A 4 27.30 5.85 79.02
N VAL A 5 26.97 4.64 78.58
CA VAL A 5 27.39 4.08 77.29
C VAL A 5 26.29 4.37 76.27
N PRO A 6 26.57 4.94 75.09
CA PRO A 6 25.55 5.10 74.06
C PRO A 6 25.47 3.82 73.23
N VAL A 7 24.26 3.28 73.11
CA VAL A 7 23.91 2.23 72.15
C VAL A 7 23.56 2.91 70.83
N ALA A 8 24.34 2.65 69.77
CA ALA A 8 24.02 3.10 68.42
C ALA A 8 23.05 2.11 67.77
N LEU A 9 21.81 2.55 67.50
CA LEU A 9 20.88 1.83 66.62
C LEU A 9 21.28 2.06 65.17
N SER A 10 21.75 1.02 64.48
CA SER A 10 21.92 1.01 63.03
C SER A 10 20.61 0.62 62.35
N THR A 11 19.91 1.57 61.75
CA THR A 11 18.76 1.32 60.87
C THR A 11 19.26 0.82 59.51
N LEU A 12 19.00 -0.45 59.20
CA LEU A 12 19.25 -1.05 57.90
C LEU A 12 18.16 -0.58 56.91
N ALA A 13 18.50 0.34 56.01
CA ALA A 13 17.61 0.73 54.91
C ALA A 13 17.69 -0.34 53.81
N LEU A 14 16.65 -1.16 53.66
CA LEU A 14 16.48 -2.00 52.47
C LEU A 14 16.15 -1.10 51.28
N ALA A 15 17.13 -0.92 50.39
CA ALA A 15 16.90 -0.32 49.09
C ALA A 15 16.10 -1.31 48.21
N LEU A 16 14.81 -1.05 48.02
CA LEU A 16 14.01 -1.66 46.96
C LEU A 16 14.56 -1.18 45.61
N ALA A 17 15.43 -1.99 45.00
CA ALA A 17 15.80 -1.80 43.60
C ALA A 17 14.56 -2.03 42.74
N ALA A 18 13.93 -0.95 42.30
CA ALA A 18 12.93 -1.01 41.26
C ALA A 18 13.61 -1.55 39.99
N CYS A 19 13.28 -2.78 39.60
CA CYS A 19 13.54 -3.26 38.25
C CYS A 19 12.71 -2.41 37.28
N ALA A 20 13.24 -1.26 36.88
CA ALA A 20 12.80 -0.60 35.68
C ALA A 20 13.17 -1.52 34.52
N THR A 21 12.19 -2.28 34.00
CA THR A 21 12.32 -2.94 32.70
C THR A 21 12.62 -1.85 31.69
N GLN A 22 13.89 -1.72 31.29
CA GLN A 22 14.25 -0.97 30.10
C GLN A 22 13.49 -1.63 28.94
N GLU A 23 12.49 -0.93 28.41
CA GLU A 23 11.91 -1.28 27.13
C GLU A 23 13.06 -1.33 26.12
N GLN A 24 13.46 -2.54 25.73
CA GLN A 24 14.48 -2.73 24.72
C GLN A 24 13.97 -2.06 23.45
N THR A 25 14.65 -1.02 22.99
CA THR A 25 14.34 -0.35 21.72
C THR A 25 14.30 -1.40 20.62
N ALA A 26 13.16 -1.52 19.94
CA ALA A 26 12.99 -2.44 18.82
C ALA A 26 14.02 -2.12 17.73
N ALA A 27 14.49 -3.15 17.03
CA ALA A 27 15.39 -2.98 15.89
C ALA A 27 14.71 -2.11 14.80
N PRO A 28 15.48 -1.34 14.01
CA PRO A 28 14.91 -0.37 13.05
C PRO A 28 14.05 -1.00 11.95
N ASN A 29 14.19 -2.30 11.70
CA ASN A 29 13.37 -3.07 10.76
C ASN A 29 12.15 -3.75 11.41
N VAL A 30 11.85 -3.45 12.68
CA VAL A 30 10.71 -4.01 13.42
C VAL A 30 9.66 -2.92 13.66
N LEU A 31 8.54 -3.03 12.95
CA LEU A 31 7.34 -2.25 13.18
C LEU A 31 6.57 -2.87 14.37
N VAL A 32 6.43 -2.12 15.46
CA VAL A 32 5.66 -2.57 16.63
C VAL A 32 4.26 -1.98 16.60
N ALA A 33 3.24 -2.82 16.47
CA ALA A 33 1.84 -2.44 16.61
C ALA A 33 1.51 -2.15 18.09
N ALA A 34 1.33 -0.88 18.43
CA ALA A 34 0.96 -0.49 19.79
C ALA A 34 -0.51 -0.83 20.09
N LYS A 35 -0.80 -1.33 21.29
CA LYS A 35 -2.18 -1.57 21.72
C LYS A 35 -2.85 -0.24 22.05
N VAL A 36 -4.05 -0.01 21.50
CA VAL A 36 -4.85 1.19 21.78
C VAL A 36 -6.27 0.81 22.17
N THR A 37 -6.90 1.63 23.02
CA THR A 37 -8.32 1.45 23.38
C THR A 37 -9.24 2.02 22.32
N THR A 38 -8.86 3.17 21.75
CA THR A 38 -9.61 3.86 20.70
C THR A 38 -8.81 3.74 19.40
N PRO A 39 -9.34 3.05 18.37
CA PRO A 39 -8.67 2.96 17.08
C PRO A 39 -8.67 4.30 16.34
N PRO A 40 -7.80 4.49 15.35
CA PRO A 40 -7.85 5.64 14.44
C PRO A 40 -9.12 5.61 13.58
N THR A 41 -9.56 6.79 13.15
CA THR A 41 -10.62 6.94 12.14
C THR A 41 -9.95 6.89 10.78
N LEU A 42 -10.43 6.05 9.86
CA LEU A 42 -9.87 6.04 8.51
C LEU A 42 -10.34 7.25 7.72
N ASP A 43 -9.57 8.34 7.73
CA ASP A 43 -9.82 9.56 6.96
C ASP A 43 -8.57 10.12 6.26
N GLY A 44 -7.44 9.41 6.37
CA GLY A 44 -6.15 9.80 5.81
C GLY A 44 -5.45 10.89 6.63
N ASN A 45 -5.87 11.15 7.86
CA ASN A 45 -5.30 12.14 8.75
C ASN A 45 -4.37 11.49 9.79
N PRO A 46 -3.05 11.74 9.73
CA PRO A 46 -2.09 11.08 10.63
C PRO A 46 -2.15 11.58 12.08
N ASN A 47 -3.09 12.48 12.42
CA ASN A 47 -3.13 13.19 13.70
C ASN A 47 -4.10 12.59 14.73
N ASP A 48 -4.69 11.44 14.46
CA ASP A 48 -5.47 10.72 15.46
C ASP A 48 -4.63 10.40 16.70
N ALA A 49 -5.26 10.54 17.88
CA ALA A 49 -4.61 10.27 19.16
C ALA A 49 -4.05 8.85 19.27
N ALA A 50 -4.64 7.89 18.56
CA ALA A 50 -4.18 6.50 18.49
C ALA A 50 -2.72 6.40 17.99
N TRP A 51 -2.29 7.27 17.07
CA TRP A 51 -0.96 7.24 16.48
C TRP A 51 0.16 7.77 17.39
N ALA A 52 -0.20 8.40 18.52
CA ALA A 52 0.77 8.94 19.48
C ALA A 52 1.49 7.83 20.26
N SER A 53 0.86 6.67 20.46
CA SER A 53 1.46 5.52 21.16
C SER A 53 2.34 4.66 20.23
N ALA A 54 2.19 4.79 18.92
CA ALA A 54 2.93 4.01 17.94
C ALA A 54 4.29 4.64 17.61
N LYS A 55 5.36 3.89 17.84
CA LYS A 55 6.73 4.26 17.44
C LYS A 55 6.86 4.08 15.92
N PRO A 56 7.19 5.12 15.14
CA PRO A 56 7.37 4.99 13.71
C PRO A 56 8.67 4.26 13.37
N ILE A 57 8.67 3.54 12.25
CA ILE A 57 9.91 3.16 11.55
C ILE A 57 10.05 3.97 10.26
N SER A 58 11.29 4.26 9.87
CA SER A 58 11.63 4.88 8.59
C SER A 58 12.18 3.83 7.65
N VAL A 59 11.58 3.69 6.47
CA VAL A 59 11.93 2.69 5.46
C VAL A 59 12.43 3.42 4.23
N ALA A 60 13.74 3.35 3.99
CA ALA A 60 14.35 3.88 2.77
C ALA A 60 13.96 3.01 1.56
N LEU A 61 13.50 3.66 0.49
CA LEU A 61 13.06 3.05 -0.76
C LEU A 61 13.90 3.60 -1.92
N SER A 62 14.34 2.73 -2.82
CA SER A 62 15.16 3.08 -3.99
C SER A 62 14.68 2.38 -5.27
N ASP A 63 15.27 2.75 -6.40
CA ASP A 63 15.06 2.12 -7.72
C ASP A 63 13.67 2.31 -8.35
N GLY A 64 12.92 3.29 -7.85
CA GLY A 64 11.63 3.70 -8.42
C GLY A 64 11.75 4.67 -9.60
N ALA A 65 10.61 5.08 -10.14
CA ALA A 65 10.50 6.21 -11.04
C ALA A 65 9.97 7.47 -10.32
N ASN A 66 10.22 8.64 -10.92
CA ASN A 66 9.60 9.95 -10.65
C ASN A 66 9.84 10.62 -9.29
N PHE A 67 10.11 9.86 -8.23
CA PHE A 67 10.36 10.41 -6.90
C PHE A 67 11.43 11.51 -6.88
N ALA A 68 11.39 12.33 -5.81
CA ALA A 68 12.09 13.61 -5.66
C ALA A 68 13.45 13.71 -6.38
N GLY A 69 13.57 14.72 -7.24
CA GLY A 69 14.77 14.97 -8.05
C GLY A 69 14.97 13.98 -9.19
N GLY A 70 13.96 13.17 -9.53
CA GLY A 70 14.03 12.13 -10.56
C GLY A 70 14.90 10.94 -10.16
N LYS A 71 15.24 10.81 -8.88
CA LYS A 71 16.17 9.78 -8.38
C LYS A 71 15.51 8.43 -8.16
N GLY A 72 14.18 8.38 -8.10
CA GLY A 72 13.48 7.13 -7.78
C GLY A 72 13.59 6.71 -6.31
N GLU A 73 13.92 7.65 -5.43
CA GLU A 73 14.16 7.42 -4.01
C GLU A 73 13.14 8.18 -3.16
N THR A 74 12.62 7.53 -2.13
CA THR A 74 11.79 8.18 -1.10
C THR A 74 12.00 7.48 0.24
N THR A 75 11.48 8.05 1.32
CA THR A 75 11.44 7.39 2.64
C THR A 75 9.99 7.26 3.06
N ALA A 76 9.56 6.03 3.32
CA ALA A 76 8.28 5.77 3.93
C ALA A 76 8.40 5.81 5.46
N THR A 77 7.43 6.42 6.12
CA THR A 77 7.23 6.34 7.57
C THR A 77 6.05 5.42 7.81
N LEU A 78 6.28 4.37 8.60
CA LEU A 78 5.24 3.39 8.95
C LEU A 78 4.97 3.42 10.45
N LYS A 79 3.69 3.43 10.84
CA LYS A 79 3.23 3.13 12.21
C LYS A 79 2.21 2.01 12.17
N ALA A 80 2.06 1.31 13.29
CA ALA A 80 1.01 0.34 13.48
C ALA A 80 0.40 0.47 14.87
N VAL A 81 -0.91 0.24 14.96
CA VAL A 81 -1.63 0.04 16.22
C VAL A 81 -2.60 -1.12 16.08
N TYR A 82 -3.08 -1.64 17.19
CA TYR A 82 -4.17 -2.62 17.17
C TYR A 82 -5.16 -2.37 18.31
N SER A 83 -6.43 -2.67 18.04
CA SER A 83 -7.53 -2.61 19.00
C SER A 83 -8.50 -3.74 18.73
N GLY A 84 -8.86 -4.49 19.77
CA GLY A 84 -9.70 -5.68 19.64
C GLY A 84 -9.11 -6.70 18.66
N ASP A 85 -9.88 -7.03 17.63
CA ASP A 85 -9.52 -7.99 16.58
C ASP A 85 -8.96 -7.32 15.32
N THR A 86 -8.59 -6.04 15.36
CA THR A 86 -8.22 -5.25 14.17
C THR A 86 -6.84 -4.61 14.33
N VAL A 87 -6.02 -4.72 13.30
CA VAL A 87 -4.75 -4.01 13.16
C VAL A 87 -4.92 -2.83 12.20
N TYR A 88 -4.23 -1.75 12.50
CA TYR A 88 -4.23 -0.53 11.73
C TYR A 88 -2.81 -0.13 11.38
N PHE A 89 -2.63 0.44 10.19
CA PHE A 89 -1.35 0.94 9.73
C PHE A 89 -1.49 2.39 9.27
N LEU A 90 -0.51 3.21 9.63
CA LEU A 90 -0.30 4.51 9.02
C LEU A 90 0.89 4.38 8.08
N VAL A 91 0.66 4.66 6.80
CA VAL A 91 1.67 4.66 5.75
C VAL A 91 1.81 6.08 5.23
N GLN A 92 3.00 6.65 5.31
CA GLN A 92 3.29 7.96 4.75
C GLN A 92 4.56 7.91 3.91
N TYR A 93 4.58 8.53 2.74
CA TYR A 93 5.83 8.74 1.99
C TYR A 93 5.80 10.08 1.27
N ALA A 94 6.99 10.65 1.06
CA ALA A 94 7.13 11.87 0.28
C ALA A 94 6.78 11.58 -1.19
N ASP A 95 5.79 12.30 -1.69
CA ASP A 95 5.21 12.20 -3.01
C ASP A 95 5.07 13.61 -3.61
N PRO A 96 5.97 14.00 -4.53
CA PRO A 96 5.98 15.34 -5.09
C PRO A 96 4.87 15.59 -6.12
N THR A 97 4.14 14.57 -6.60
CA THR A 97 3.31 14.71 -7.81
C THR A 97 1.81 14.57 -7.58
N ASN A 98 1.35 13.83 -6.58
CA ASN A 98 -0.08 13.46 -6.41
C ASN A 98 -0.67 12.97 -7.74
N SER A 99 -0.10 11.89 -8.25
CA SER A 99 -0.44 11.34 -9.55
C SER A 99 -1.76 10.60 -9.52
N ILE A 100 -2.76 11.26 -10.12
CA ILE A 100 -4.13 10.78 -10.25
C ILE A 100 -4.54 10.55 -11.72
N ARG A 101 -3.68 10.94 -12.67
CA ARG A 101 -3.99 11.03 -14.12
C ARG A 101 -3.82 9.70 -14.83
N ARG A 102 -4.54 8.67 -14.39
CA ARG A 102 -4.46 7.32 -14.93
C ARG A 102 -5.03 7.23 -16.36
N GLY A 103 -4.16 7.35 -17.35
CA GLY A 103 -4.46 7.18 -18.79
C GLY A 103 -5.73 7.86 -19.31
N PRO A 104 -6.01 9.14 -18.99
CA PRO A 104 -7.25 9.80 -19.39
C PRO A 104 -7.41 9.92 -20.90
N TYR A 105 -8.65 10.09 -21.36
CA TYR A 105 -8.91 10.66 -22.67
C TYR A 105 -8.85 12.19 -22.59
N GLN A 106 -8.25 12.84 -23.59
CA GLN A 106 -8.20 14.30 -23.70
C GLN A 106 -8.76 14.77 -25.03
N LYS A 107 -9.60 15.81 -25.00
CA LYS A 107 -10.10 16.48 -26.20
C LYS A 107 -9.01 17.35 -26.82
N GLN A 108 -8.69 17.09 -28.08
CA GLN A 108 -7.65 17.80 -28.83
C GLN A 108 -8.18 19.11 -29.42
N ALA A 109 -7.28 19.96 -29.91
CA ALA A 109 -7.63 21.26 -30.50
C ALA A 109 -8.52 21.15 -31.75
N ASP A 110 -8.40 20.05 -32.51
CA ASP A 110 -9.23 19.74 -33.68
C ASP A 110 -10.60 19.11 -33.33
N GLY A 111 -10.88 18.94 -32.03
CA GLY A 111 -12.11 18.32 -31.52
C GLY A 111 -12.07 16.79 -31.41
N SER A 112 -10.99 16.13 -31.86
CA SER A 112 -10.81 14.68 -31.69
C SER A 112 -10.51 14.29 -30.25
N TRP A 113 -10.73 13.03 -29.88
CA TRP A 113 -10.36 12.49 -28.56
C TRP A 113 -9.19 11.53 -28.65
N LYS A 114 -8.22 11.70 -27.75
CA LYS A 114 -7.01 10.86 -27.69
C LYS A 114 -6.80 10.33 -26.28
N LYS A 115 -6.44 9.05 -26.14
CA LYS A 115 -5.98 8.52 -24.87
C LYS A 115 -4.56 9.02 -24.60
N LEU A 116 -4.35 9.69 -23.48
CA LEU A 116 -3.03 10.05 -23.01
C LEU A 116 -2.32 8.79 -22.50
N ARG A 117 -1.06 8.66 -22.88
CA ARG A 117 -0.15 7.58 -22.52
C ARG A 117 1.26 8.12 -22.50
N ASP A 118 2.13 7.53 -21.70
CA ASP A 118 3.55 7.81 -21.76
C ASP A 118 4.08 7.49 -23.18
N PRO A 119 4.67 8.46 -23.91
CA PRO A 119 5.28 8.21 -25.21
C PRO A 119 6.43 7.20 -25.16
N ALA A 120 7.05 7.02 -23.99
CA ALA A 120 8.10 6.05 -23.72
C ALA A 120 7.58 4.68 -23.23
N ASP A 121 6.26 4.51 -23.05
CA ASP A 121 5.67 3.23 -22.62
C ASP A 121 6.03 2.11 -23.61
N LYS A 122 6.81 1.16 -23.12
CA LYS A 122 7.17 -0.07 -23.82
C LYS A 122 6.65 -1.27 -23.05
N GLY A 123 5.45 -1.73 -23.42
CA GLY A 123 4.89 -2.98 -22.89
C GLY A 123 4.34 -2.87 -21.46
N GLY A 124 3.81 -1.71 -21.06
CA GLY A 124 3.16 -1.51 -19.76
C GLY A 124 4.10 -0.90 -18.71
N ASP A 125 4.92 0.07 -19.11
CA ASP A 125 5.84 0.85 -18.30
C ASP A 125 5.50 2.35 -18.38
N ASP A 126 4.21 2.67 -18.30
CA ASP A 126 3.76 4.07 -18.26
C ASP A 126 4.18 4.71 -16.93
N ASN A 127 4.98 5.79 -17.02
CA ASN A 127 5.44 6.55 -15.86
C ASN A 127 5.02 8.04 -15.92
N VAL A 128 4.02 8.38 -16.74
CA VAL A 128 3.57 9.76 -16.98
C VAL A 128 2.08 9.94 -16.73
N TYR A 129 1.25 8.97 -17.13
CA TYR A 129 -0.20 8.97 -16.98
C TYR A 129 -0.65 7.74 -16.21
N TYR A 130 -0.13 7.59 -14.98
CA TYR A 130 -0.48 6.50 -14.09
C TYR A 130 -1.09 7.03 -12.78
N GLU A 131 -0.88 6.30 -11.69
CA GLU A 131 -1.41 6.58 -10.37
C GLU A 131 -0.35 6.30 -9.30
N ASP A 132 -0.48 6.97 -8.17
CA ASP A 132 0.29 6.62 -6.96
C ASP A 132 -0.23 5.36 -6.29
N LYS A 133 0.71 4.59 -5.76
CA LYS A 133 0.46 3.28 -5.16
C LYS A 133 1.46 3.00 -4.06
N TRP A 134 1.14 2.02 -3.24
CA TRP A 134 2.14 1.30 -2.45
C TRP A 134 1.77 -0.18 -2.39
N ALA A 135 2.74 -1.01 -2.04
CA ALA A 135 2.53 -2.43 -1.82
C ALA A 135 3.18 -2.89 -0.51
N MET A 136 2.45 -3.71 0.25
CA MET A 136 2.96 -4.49 1.38
C MET A 136 2.83 -5.96 1.04
N ILE A 137 3.87 -6.75 1.27
CA ILE A 137 3.84 -8.19 0.98
C ILE A 137 4.29 -8.98 2.19
N TRP A 138 3.45 -9.86 2.68
CA TRP A 138 3.65 -10.65 3.89
C TRP A 138 4.06 -12.09 3.56
N ASN A 139 4.97 -12.64 4.35
CA ASN A 139 5.38 -14.04 4.26
C ASN A 139 4.40 -14.92 5.05
N ILE A 140 3.42 -15.53 4.36
CA ILE A 140 2.38 -16.32 5.01
C ILE A 140 3.02 -17.57 5.62
N ASN A 141 2.74 -17.80 6.91
CA ASN A 141 3.23 -18.94 7.68
C ASN A 141 4.75 -19.14 7.65
N ASN A 142 5.53 -18.08 7.40
CA ASN A 142 6.97 -18.16 7.16
C ASN A 142 7.35 -19.19 6.09
N SER A 143 6.47 -19.39 5.09
CA SER A 143 6.61 -20.43 4.08
C SER A 143 7.71 -20.14 3.05
N ILE A 144 8.01 -18.87 2.79
CA ILE A 144 8.91 -18.47 1.70
C ILE A 144 10.37 -18.56 2.11
N ALA A 145 11.12 -19.45 1.47
CA ALA A 145 12.53 -19.64 1.74
C ALA A 145 13.36 -18.40 1.39
N GLY A 146 14.27 -18.00 2.30
CA GLY A 146 15.21 -16.89 2.09
C GLY A 146 14.60 -15.49 2.29
N PHE A 147 13.33 -15.39 2.67
CA PHE A 147 12.67 -14.11 2.95
C PHE A 147 13.41 -13.34 4.06
N ASP A 148 13.90 -14.05 5.08
CA ASP A 148 14.70 -13.52 6.18
C ASP A 148 16.04 -12.89 5.76
N LYS A 149 16.45 -13.09 4.50
CA LYS A 149 17.70 -12.56 3.93
C LYS A 149 17.49 -11.53 2.82
N GLN A 150 16.41 -11.64 2.06
CA GLN A 150 16.20 -10.81 0.86
C GLN A 150 14.84 -10.09 0.85
N GLY A 151 14.07 -10.18 1.94
CA GLY A 151 12.76 -9.57 2.05
C GLY A 151 11.86 -9.91 0.87
N CYS A 152 11.21 -8.90 0.28
CA CYS A 152 10.37 -9.08 -0.89
C CYS A 152 11.13 -9.33 -2.21
N GLY A 153 12.46 -9.24 -2.20
CA GLY A 153 13.32 -9.54 -3.34
C GLY A 153 13.26 -11.00 -3.76
N VAL A 154 12.97 -11.92 -2.83
CA VAL A 154 12.80 -13.37 -3.11
C VAL A 154 11.73 -13.67 -4.16
N PHE A 155 10.77 -12.76 -4.34
CA PHE A 155 9.70 -12.93 -5.31
C PHE A 155 10.08 -12.43 -6.71
N CYS A 156 11.14 -11.63 -6.84
CA CYS A 156 11.46 -10.87 -8.04
C CYS A 156 12.39 -11.67 -8.96
N HIS A 157 11.89 -12.06 -10.13
CA HIS A 157 12.65 -12.77 -11.16
C HIS A 157 13.02 -11.81 -12.29
N ALA A 158 13.92 -10.89 -11.96
CA ALA A 158 14.39 -9.87 -12.88
C ALA A 158 15.12 -10.48 -14.08
N GLY A 159 14.89 -9.92 -15.27
CA GLY A 159 15.53 -10.38 -16.52
C GLY A 159 14.86 -11.57 -17.19
N GLU A 160 13.78 -12.13 -16.62
CA GLU A 160 13.01 -13.15 -17.33
C GLU A 160 12.36 -12.61 -18.62
N PRO A 161 12.35 -13.42 -19.69
CA PRO A 161 11.77 -13.02 -20.96
C PRO A 161 10.25 -12.80 -20.84
N GLY A 162 9.75 -11.85 -21.64
CA GLY A 162 8.32 -11.57 -21.76
C GLY A 162 7.85 -10.29 -21.07
N LYS A 163 8.63 -9.72 -20.12
CA LYS A 163 8.32 -8.42 -19.49
C LYS A 163 9.57 -7.57 -19.26
N PRO A 164 9.48 -6.23 -19.38
CA PRO A 164 10.65 -5.35 -19.20
C PRO A 164 11.33 -5.43 -17.82
N PHE A 165 10.57 -5.74 -16.75
CA PHE A 165 11.06 -5.81 -15.37
C PHE A 165 10.92 -7.20 -14.74
N GLY A 166 10.78 -8.24 -15.57
CA GLY A 166 10.63 -9.62 -15.12
C GLY A 166 9.27 -9.95 -14.52
N ASN A 167 9.21 -11.05 -13.78
CA ASN A 167 8.00 -11.59 -13.18
C ASN A 167 8.10 -11.68 -11.66
N LYS A 168 6.93 -11.84 -11.02
CA LYS A 168 6.85 -12.02 -9.57
C LYS A 168 6.12 -13.32 -9.23
N TYR A 169 6.80 -14.22 -8.53
CA TYR A 169 6.27 -15.52 -8.10
C TYR A 169 7.17 -16.14 -7.00
N THR A 170 6.63 -17.08 -6.23
CA THR A 170 7.38 -17.82 -5.20
C THR A 170 8.19 -18.98 -5.80
N ALA A 171 9.28 -19.36 -5.16
CA ALA A 171 10.21 -20.33 -5.74
C ALA A 171 9.61 -21.74 -5.79
N LYS A 172 8.80 -22.13 -4.79
CA LYS A 172 8.31 -23.50 -4.62
C LYS A 172 6.81 -23.57 -4.40
N GLU A 173 6.22 -24.70 -4.78
CA GLU A 173 4.85 -25.03 -4.42
C GLU A 173 4.67 -25.03 -2.89
N GLY A 174 3.53 -24.49 -2.44
CA GLY A 174 3.23 -24.30 -1.02
C GLY A 174 3.74 -22.99 -0.41
N GLU A 175 4.67 -22.29 -1.07
CA GLU A 175 5.07 -20.94 -0.66
C GLU A 175 4.02 -19.92 -1.11
N LEU A 176 3.57 -19.08 -0.17
CA LEU A 176 2.50 -18.11 -0.41
C LEU A 176 2.84 -16.75 0.20
N GLY A 177 2.63 -15.69 -0.58
CA GLY A 177 2.76 -14.31 -0.12
C GLY A 177 1.41 -13.60 -0.19
N ASP A 178 1.03 -12.90 0.88
CA ASP A 178 -0.14 -12.03 0.92
C ASP A 178 0.31 -10.63 0.46
N MET A 179 -0.35 -10.06 -0.54
CA MET A 179 0.02 -8.81 -1.22
C MET A 179 -1.09 -7.77 -1.14
N TRP A 180 -0.86 -6.78 -0.29
CA TRP A 180 -1.73 -5.61 -0.16
C TRP A 180 -1.25 -4.55 -1.14
N HIS A 181 -2.06 -4.22 -2.14
CA HIS A 181 -1.67 -3.29 -3.20
C HIS A 181 -2.61 -2.09 -3.26
N MET A 182 -2.24 -1.00 -2.63
CA MET A 182 -3.05 0.22 -2.66
C MET A 182 -2.93 0.85 -4.04
N LYS A 183 -4.09 1.13 -4.66
CA LYS A 183 -4.20 1.78 -5.96
C LYS A 183 -5.01 3.05 -5.85
N GLY A 184 -4.34 4.20 -5.98
CA GLY A 184 -4.91 5.52 -5.69
C GLY A 184 -6.15 5.88 -6.52
N GLN A 185 -6.31 5.31 -7.72
CA GLN A 185 -7.44 5.60 -8.61
C GLN A 185 -8.35 4.39 -8.86
N ARG A 186 -7.90 3.16 -8.55
CA ARG A 186 -8.68 1.95 -8.84
C ARG A 186 -9.45 1.38 -7.65
N THR A 187 -8.90 1.42 -6.43
CA THR A 187 -9.53 0.80 -5.26
C THR A 187 -9.63 1.73 -4.06
N ALA A 188 -8.62 2.58 -3.84
CA ALA A 188 -8.62 3.55 -2.75
C ALA A 188 -9.83 4.51 -2.77
N PRO A 189 -10.34 4.98 -3.94
CA PRO A 189 -11.55 5.82 -3.96
C PRO A 189 -12.82 5.14 -3.45
N LEU A 190 -12.84 3.81 -3.40
CA LEU A 190 -13.93 3.00 -2.85
C LEU A 190 -13.61 2.49 -1.44
N GLY A 191 -12.51 2.95 -0.83
CA GLY A 191 -12.13 2.62 0.54
C GLY A 191 -11.40 1.28 0.70
N HIS A 192 -10.79 0.75 -0.36
CA HIS A 192 -10.14 -0.57 -0.34
C HIS A 192 -8.69 -0.54 -0.81
N VAL A 193 -7.86 -1.32 -0.12
CA VAL A 193 -6.60 -1.81 -0.70
C VAL A 193 -6.95 -3.01 -1.59
N ASP A 194 -6.26 -3.16 -2.73
CA ASP A 194 -6.46 -4.35 -3.55
C ASP A 194 -5.77 -5.54 -2.88
N ASP A 195 -6.57 -6.49 -2.39
CA ASP A 195 -6.06 -7.71 -1.77
C ASP A 195 -5.70 -8.75 -2.82
N GLN A 196 -4.48 -9.24 -2.74
CA GLN A 196 -3.86 -10.08 -3.75
C GLN A 196 -2.97 -11.11 -3.08
N TYR A 197 -2.60 -12.15 -3.81
CA TYR A 197 -1.61 -13.12 -3.34
C TYR A 197 -0.58 -13.46 -4.41
N LEU A 198 0.53 -14.04 -3.95
CA LEU A 198 1.62 -14.57 -4.74
C LEU A 198 1.78 -16.05 -4.48
N ASP A 199 1.84 -16.82 -5.56
CA ASP A 199 2.23 -18.22 -5.52
C ASP A 199 3.34 -18.52 -6.53
N HIS A 200 3.62 -19.82 -6.70
CA HIS A 200 4.72 -20.33 -7.51
C HIS A 200 4.39 -20.41 -9.01
N THR A 201 3.22 -19.92 -9.44
CA THR A 201 2.82 -20.01 -10.86
C THR A 201 3.86 -19.32 -11.73
N ARG A 202 4.45 -20.07 -12.67
CA ARG A 202 5.45 -19.53 -13.60
C ARG A 202 4.80 -18.67 -14.67
N TYR A 203 5.57 -17.77 -15.24
CA TYR A 203 5.12 -16.96 -16.36
C TYR A 203 4.90 -17.83 -17.60
N ASP A 204 3.73 -17.65 -18.21
CA ASP A 204 3.41 -18.11 -19.55
C ASP A 204 2.57 -17.01 -20.21
N PRO A 205 2.92 -16.52 -21.40
CA PRO A 205 2.26 -15.38 -22.02
C PRO A 205 0.77 -15.62 -22.31
N GLN A 206 0.32 -16.88 -22.43
CA GLN A 206 -1.06 -17.22 -22.75
C GLN A 206 -1.83 -17.74 -21.53
N LYS A 207 -1.18 -18.56 -20.69
CA LYS A 207 -1.83 -19.26 -19.57
C LYS A 207 -1.75 -18.49 -18.26
N SER A 208 -0.62 -17.86 -17.99
CA SER A 208 -0.32 -17.18 -16.73
C SER A 208 0.49 -15.90 -16.97
N PRO A 209 -0.09 -14.91 -17.69
CA PRO A 209 0.62 -13.68 -18.03
C PRO A 209 0.95 -12.82 -16.81
N ALA A 210 0.32 -13.06 -15.66
CA ALA A 210 0.64 -12.43 -14.38
C ALA A 210 1.66 -13.21 -13.53
N ALA A 211 2.13 -14.37 -14.02
CA ALA A 211 2.91 -15.34 -13.26
C ALA A 211 2.23 -15.67 -11.92
N GLY A 212 2.94 -15.52 -10.80
CA GLY A 212 2.45 -15.84 -9.46
C GLY A 212 1.46 -14.82 -8.89
N ARG A 213 1.34 -13.63 -9.49
CA ARG A 213 0.41 -12.59 -9.00
C ARG A 213 -1.03 -12.96 -9.32
N LYS A 214 -1.85 -13.05 -8.28
CA LYS A 214 -3.28 -13.37 -8.38
C LYS A 214 -4.06 -12.45 -7.46
N SER A 215 -5.33 -12.23 -7.77
CA SER A 215 -6.22 -11.47 -6.88
C SER A 215 -6.98 -12.44 -6.00
N ASP A 216 -7.31 -11.98 -4.80
CA ASP A 216 -8.18 -12.71 -3.90
C ASP A 216 -9.59 -12.83 -4.48
N PRO A 217 -10.37 -13.86 -4.09
CA PRO A 217 -11.75 -14.00 -4.54
C PRO A 217 -12.59 -12.76 -4.19
N GLY A 218 -12.99 -11.99 -5.21
CA GLY A 218 -13.80 -10.78 -4.95
C GLY A 218 -14.24 -9.96 -6.15
N GLY A 219 -14.10 -10.49 -7.37
CA GLY A 219 -14.44 -9.79 -8.61
C GLY A 219 -13.35 -8.81 -9.09
N PRO A 220 -13.53 -8.16 -10.25
CA PRO A 220 -12.55 -7.23 -10.81
C PRO A 220 -12.57 -5.88 -10.08
N GLU A 221 -11.44 -5.18 -10.05
CA GLU A 221 -11.33 -3.85 -9.45
C GLU A 221 -11.61 -2.70 -10.43
N TYR A 222 -11.35 -2.91 -11.73
CA TYR A 222 -11.59 -1.91 -12.77
C TYR A 222 -11.79 -2.53 -14.15
N LYS A 223 -12.36 -1.75 -15.08
CA LYS A 223 -12.46 -2.10 -16.51
C LYS A 223 -12.23 -0.87 -17.37
N GLY A 224 -11.24 -0.93 -18.26
CA GLY A 224 -11.05 0.10 -19.28
C GLY A 224 -12.17 0.09 -20.33
N PHE A 225 -12.53 1.25 -20.85
CA PHE A 225 -13.44 1.39 -21.99
C PHE A 225 -12.75 2.15 -23.14
N GLY A 226 -13.34 2.03 -24.33
CA GLY A 226 -12.76 2.51 -25.58
C GLY A 226 -13.34 3.84 -26.07
N LEU A 227 -12.97 4.19 -27.30
CA LEU A 227 -13.68 5.19 -28.09
C LEU A 227 -14.76 4.50 -28.93
N VAL A 228 -15.96 5.07 -28.96
CA VAL A 228 -17.05 4.71 -29.88
C VAL A 228 -17.27 5.90 -30.81
N ASN A 229 -17.16 5.68 -32.12
CA ASN A 229 -17.22 6.74 -33.14
C ASN A 229 -16.27 7.92 -32.87
N GLY A 230 -15.04 7.61 -32.41
CA GLY A 230 -14.00 8.60 -32.14
C GLY A 230 -14.16 9.40 -30.83
N LYS A 231 -15.14 9.05 -29.98
CA LYS A 231 -15.42 9.72 -28.69
C LYS A 231 -15.40 8.69 -27.56
N PRO A 232 -15.06 9.06 -26.31
CA PRO A 232 -15.14 8.14 -25.17
C PRO A 232 -16.52 7.48 -25.10
N GLU A 233 -16.56 6.20 -24.75
CA GLU A 233 -17.84 5.48 -24.64
C GLU A 233 -18.73 6.08 -23.54
N PHE A 234 -18.12 6.44 -22.41
CA PHE A 234 -18.81 6.93 -21.22
C PHE A 234 -18.21 8.23 -20.69
N MET A 235 -19.05 9.01 -20.01
CA MET A 235 -18.65 10.05 -19.06
C MET A 235 -19.26 9.77 -17.68
N ASN A 236 -18.74 10.42 -16.64
CA ASN A 236 -19.39 10.43 -15.34
C ASN A 236 -20.70 11.25 -15.41
N LYS A 237 -21.73 10.87 -14.64
CA LYS A 237 -23.05 11.52 -14.62
C LYS A 237 -23.02 13.01 -14.27
N ASP A 238 -21.99 13.47 -13.57
CA ASP A 238 -21.79 14.90 -13.28
C ASP A 238 -21.39 15.73 -14.51
N GLY A 239 -20.94 15.08 -15.59
CA GLY A 239 -20.52 15.71 -16.84
C GLY A 239 -19.32 16.65 -16.70
N LYS A 240 -18.49 16.47 -15.66
CA LYS A 240 -17.33 17.34 -15.40
C LYS A 240 -16.05 16.79 -16.02
N PRO A 241 -15.15 17.66 -16.54
CA PRO A 241 -13.80 17.25 -16.87
C PRO A 241 -13.04 16.81 -15.61
N ALA A 242 -12.26 15.73 -15.71
CA ALA A 242 -11.44 15.19 -14.64
C ALA A 242 -10.41 16.22 -14.12
N ASN A 243 -9.84 17.04 -15.02
CA ASN A 243 -8.94 18.14 -14.69
C ASN A 243 -9.66 19.44 -14.28
N ALA A 244 -10.99 19.42 -14.11
CA ALA A 244 -11.79 20.57 -13.71
C ALA A 244 -12.90 20.18 -12.71
N GLY A 245 -12.52 19.45 -11.66
CA GLY A 245 -13.42 19.09 -10.55
C GLY A 245 -14.23 17.81 -10.74
N GLY A 246 -13.99 17.06 -11.81
CA GLY A 246 -14.42 15.67 -11.98
C GLY A 246 -13.38 14.66 -11.48
N THR A 247 -13.53 13.40 -11.88
CA THR A 247 -12.65 12.28 -11.50
C THR A 247 -12.01 11.60 -12.70
N TYR A 248 -10.80 11.04 -12.50
CA TYR A 248 -10.07 10.27 -13.52
C TYR A 248 -10.54 8.81 -13.67
N TYR A 249 -11.57 8.44 -12.91
CA TYR A 249 -12.28 7.16 -12.95
C TYR A 249 -13.80 7.43 -13.00
N ILE A 250 -14.58 6.41 -13.36
CA ILE A 250 -16.04 6.42 -13.18
C ILE A 250 -16.39 5.27 -12.25
N ILE A 251 -17.12 5.54 -11.17
CA ILE A 251 -17.66 4.47 -10.31
C ILE A 251 -18.75 3.74 -11.10
N ASP A 252 -18.72 2.41 -11.12
CA ASP A 252 -19.79 1.63 -11.77
C ASP A 252 -21.18 2.00 -11.25
N GLY A 253 -22.13 2.15 -12.18
CA GLY A 253 -23.45 2.74 -11.95
C GLY A 253 -23.53 4.25 -12.16
N ASN A 254 -22.40 4.98 -12.21
CA ASN A 254 -22.38 6.42 -12.50
C ASN A 254 -22.07 6.77 -13.97
N GLN A 255 -21.76 5.77 -14.81
CA GLN A 255 -21.52 5.98 -16.23
C GLN A 255 -22.82 6.35 -16.96
N VAL A 256 -22.71 7.32 -17.87
CA VAL A 256 -23.75 7.70 -18.83
C VAL A 256 -23.15 7.77 -20.23
N PRO A 257 -23.95 7.66 -21.32
CA PRO A 257 -23.45 7.86 -22.67
C PRO A 257 -22.71 9.20 -22.79
N PHE A 258 -21.60 9.20 -23.52
CA PHE A 258 -20.75 10.38 -23.64
C PHE A 258 -21.44 11.53 -24.39
N ASP A 259 -21.50 12.71 -23.77
CA ASP A 259 -22.00 13.95 -24.37
C ASP A 259 -20.85 14.91 -24.63
N ASP A 260 -20.35 14.91 -25.86
CA ASP A 260 -19.21 15.71 -26.29
C ASP A 260 -19.46 17.24 -26.22
N SER A 261 -20.73 17.67 -26.19
CA SER A 261 -21.08 19.11 -26.10
C SER A 261 -20.70 19.73 -24.76
N LYS A 262 -20.48 18.90 -23.72
CA LYS A 262 -20.09 19.34 -22.37
C LYS A 262 -18.60 19.66 -22.22
N PHE A 263 -17.79 19.32 -23.21
CA PHE A 263 -16.33 19.36 -23.12
C PHE A 263 -15.72 20.23 -24.20
N LYS A 264 -14.67 20.97 -23.82
CA LYS A 264 -13.86 21.82 -24.70
C LYS A 264 -12.45 21.23 -24.89
N PRO A 265 -11.70 21.64 -25.93
CA PRO A 265 -10.30 21.24 -26.07
C PRO A 265 -9.48 21.45 -24.79
N GLY A 266 -8.64 20.48 -24.46
CA GLY A 266 -7.84 20.43 -23.23
C GLY A 266 -8.53 19.75 -22.04
N ASP A 267 -9.85 19.54 -22.10
CA ASP A 267 -10.55 18.78 -21.07
C ASP A 267 -10.14 17.31 -21.09
N GLU A 268 -9.97 16.74 -19.89
CA GLU A 268 -9.64 15.33 -19.69
C GLU A 268 -10.84 14.59 -19.09
N VAL A 269 -11.03 13.33 -19.47
CA VAL A 269 -12.06 12.44 -18.90
C VAL A 269 -11.47 11.07 -18.61
N ALA A 270 -12.13 10.34 -17.71
CA ALA A 270 -11.76 8.98 -17.34
C ALA A 270 -11.71 8.05 -18.57
N SER A 271 -10.90 6.98 -18.47
CA SER A 271 -10.85 5.91 -19.48
C SER A 271 -11.23 4.52 -18.92
N PHE A 272 -11.73 4.46 -17.69
CA PHE A 272 -12.04 3.22 -17.01
C PHE A 272 -13.14 3.38 -15.96
N LEU A 273 -13.86 2.29 -15.73
CA LEU A 273 -14.78 2.11 -14.61
C LEU A 273 -14.03 1.48 -13.43
N ILE A 274 -14.43 1.80 -12.20
CA ILE A 274 -14.01 1.12 -10.97
C ILE A 274 -15.18 0.42 -10.31
N PHE A 275 -14.91 -0.73 -9.68
CA PHE A 275 -15.93 -1.59 -9.08
C PHE A 275 -15.67 -1.79 -7.58
N PRO A 276 -16.73 -1.89 -6.75
CA PRO A 276 -16.57 -2.29 -5.36
C PRO A 276 -16.03 -3.72 -5.26
N LEU A 277 -15.04 -3.91 -4.40
CA LEU A 277 -14.51 -5.23 -4.07
C LEU A 277 -15.48 -5.97 -3.12
N LYS A 278 -15.45 -7.30 -3.16
CA LYS A 278 -16.34 -8.16 -2.35
C LYS A 278 -15.57 -9.30 -1.72
N GLY A 279 -16.12 -9.87 -0.65
CA GLY A 279 -15.57 -11.07 -0.01
C GLY A 279 -14.14 -10.87 0.47
N ASP A 280 -13.32 -11.89 0.26
CA ASP A 280 -11.90 -11.96 0.62
C ASP A 280 -11.14 -10.70 0.16
N ARG A 281 -11.29 -10.35 -1.12
CA ARG A 281 -10.62 -9.20 -1.75
C ARG A 281 -10.96 -7.83 -1.13
N ALA A 282 -11.98 -7.76 -0.27
CA ALA A 282 -12.48 -6.54 0.33
C ALA A 282 -12.09 -6.35 1.81
N ASP A 283 -11.31 -7.27 2.39
CA ASP A 283 -11.01 -7.31 3.82
C ASP A 283 -10.11 -6.18 4.32
N ILE A 284 -9.34 -5.56 3.42
CA ILE A 284 -8.45 -4.45 3.75
C ILE A 284 -9.10 -3.12 3.36
N LYS A 285 -9.33 -2.27 4.37
CA LYS A 285 -9.85 -0.91 4.18
C LYS A 285 -8.72 0.11 4.16
N VAL A 286 -8.93 1.19 3.40
CA VAL A 286 -8.01 2.32 3.38
C VAL A 286 -8.75 3.64 3.21
N ALA A 287 -8.25 4.68 3.87
CA ALA A 287 -8.49 6.07 3.49
C ALA A 287 -7.15 6.71 3.13
N THR A 288 -7.13 7.51 2.06
CA THR A 288 -5.92 8.19 1.60
C THR A 288 -6.11 9.69 1.54
N ARG A 289 -5.03 10.42 1.82
CA ARG A 289 -4.97 11.87 1.68
C ARG A 289 -3.59 12.28 1.23
N TRP A 290 -3.54 13.02 0.13
CA TRP A 290 -2.33 13.75 -0.23
C TRP A 290 -2.39 15.16 0.34
N ALA A 291 -1.34 15.58 1.04
CA ALA A 291 -1.20 16.94 1.54
C ALA A 291 0.27 17.33 1.65
N ASN A 292 0.62 18.52 1.17
CA ASN A 292 1.96 19.11 1.31
C ASN A 292 3.10 18.19 0.85
N GLY A 293 2.93 17.50 -0.29
CA GLY A 293 3.97 16.62 -0.84
C GLY A 293 4.11 15.27 -0.13
N VAL A 294 3.09 14.85 0.63
CA VAL A 294 3.06 13.57 1.33
C VAL A 294 1.75 12.85 1.03
N LEU A 295 1.85 11.62 0.52
CA LEU A 295 0.72 10.70 0.50
C LEU A 295 0.62 10.02 1.85
N THR A 296 -0.53 10.15 2.50
CA THR A 296 -0.88 9.46 3.75
C THR A 296 -1.97 8.43 3.47
N SER A 297 -1.80 7.21 3.97
CA SER A 297 -2.81 6.15 3.96
C SER A 297 -3.01 5.62 5.38
N GLU A 298 -4.26 5.57 5.82
CA GLU A 298 -4.66 4.84 7.01
C GLU A 298 -5.36 3.56 6.59
N VAL A 299 -4.86 2.42 7.07
CA VAL A 299 -5.28 1.09 6.65
C VAL A 299 -5.84 0.35 7.85
N SER A 300 -6.91 -0.42 7.67
CA SER A 300 -7.39 -1.37 8.69
C SER A 300 -7.64 -2.74 8.09
N ARG A 301 -7.32 -3.78 8.85
CA ARG A 301 -7.69 -5.16 8.55
C ARG A 301 -7.88 -5.92 9.85
N LYS A 302 -8.79 -6.89 9.88
CA LYS A 302 -8.85 -7.87 10.97
C LYS A 302 -7.49 -8.54 11.17
N LEU A 303 -7.17 -8.92 12.40
CA LEU A 303 -5.99 -9.71 12.74
C LEU A 303 -6.05 -11.08 12.05
N THR A 304 -7.24 -11.68 12.01
CA THR A 304 -7.51 -12.95 11.35
C THR A 304 -8.73 -12.83 10.45
N THR A 305 -8.57 -13.16 9.17
CA THR A 305 -9.67 -13.17 8.17
C THR A 305 -10.21 -14.57 7.96
N GLY A 306 -9.41 -15.60 8.23
CA GLY A 306 -9.72 -16.98 7.88
C GLY A 306 -9.46 -17.32 6.41
N SER A 307 -9.04 -16.34 5.60
CA SER A 307 -8.56 -16.59 4.25
C SER A 307 -7.25 -17.36 4.26
N LYS A 308 -7.14 -18.31 3.33
CA LYS A 308 -5.88 -19.03 3.11
C LYS A 308 -4.86 -18.21 2.32
N PHE A 309 -5.30 -17.11 1.71
CA PHE A 309 -4.48 -16.21 0.89
C PHE A 309 -3.87 -15.07 1.69
N ASP A 310 -4.33 -14.88 2.93
CA ASP A 310 -3.83 -13.82 3.80
C ASP A 310 -2.89 -14.33 4.90
N VAL A 311 -2.05 -13.42 5.39
CA VAL A 311 -1.38 -13.60 6.67
C VAL A 311 -2.38 -13.60 7.83
N GLN A 312 -2.24 -14.54 8.77
CA GLN A 312 -3.08 -14.60 9.97
C GLN A 312 -2.29 -14.10 11.18
N PHE A 313 -2.60 -12.90 11.68
CA PHE A 313 -2.01 -12.31 12.88
C PHE A 313 -2.62 -12.90 14.17
N SER A 314 -2.76 -14.23 14.22
CA SER A 314 -3.42 -14.95 15.31
C SER A 314 -2.56 -15.12 16.56
N ASP A 315 -1.23 -15.00 16.45
CA ASP A 315 -0.30 -15.06 17.58
C ASP A 315 0.41 -13.71 17.76
N LEU A 316 -0.03 -12.94 18.75
CA LEU A 316 0.56 -11.63 19.06
C LEU A 316 1.99 -11.73 19.60
N ASN A 317 2.49 -12.93 19.92
CA ASN A 317 3.90 -13.15 20.30
C ASN A 317 4.80 -13.45 19.08
N ALA A 318 4.22 -13.70 17.91
CA ALA A 318 4.97 -14.00 16.71
C ALA A 318 5.56 -12.73 16.06
N SER A 319 6.49 -12.96 15.14
CA SER A 319 7.08 -11.93 14.28
C SER A 319 6.67 -12.24 12.85
N TYR A 320 6.06 -11.28 12.16
CA TYR A 320 5.50 -11.47 10.82
C TYR A 320 6.36 -10.72 9.80
N GLY A 321 7.04 -11.46 8.92
CA GLY A 321 7.91 -10.87 7.90
C GLY A 321 7.12 -10.19 6.79
N PHE A 322 7.51 -8.97 6.41
CA PHE A 322 6.93 -8.24 5.28
C PHE A 322 7.95 -7.41 4.51
N GLY A 323 7.61 -7.02 3.29
CA GLY A 323 8.33 -6.03 2.51
C GLY A 323 7.43 -4.86 2.12
N PHE A 324 8.03 -3.74 1.75
CA PHE A 324 7.32 -2.50 1.41
C PHE A 324 7.88 -1.87 0.13
N ALA A 325 6.98 -1.31 -0.68
CA ALA A 325 7.33 -0.52 -1.86
C ALA A 325 6.32 0.62 -2.10
N ALA A 326 6.77 1.70 -2.74
CA ALA A 326 5.94 2.85 -3.11
C ALA A 326 6.12 3.20 -4.59
N PHE A 327 5.11 3.83 -5.20
CA PHE A 327 5.12 4.24 -6.59
C PHE A 327 4.72 5.71 -6.67
N ASP A 328 5.48 6.48 -7.44
CA ASP A 328 5.16 7.84 -7.87
C ASP A 328 4.87 7.80 -9.37
N ASN A 329 3.60 7.96 -9.74
CA ASN A 329 3.13 7.95 -11.13
C ASN A 329 3.62 6.77 -11.98
N ALA A 330 3.82 5.58 -11.41
CA ALA A 330 4.55 4.51 -12.09
C ALA A 330 3.73 3.22 -12.25
N GLN A 331 3.68 2.67 -13.46
CA GLN A 331 2.98 1.41 -13.71
C GLN A 331 3.64 0.22 -13.00
N VAL A 332 4.97 0.09 -13.15
CA VAL A 332 5.74 -1.05 -12.61
C VAL A 332 6.98 -0.66 -11.82
N ARG A 333 7.57 0.52 -12.06
CA ARG A 333 8.83 0.98 -11.43
C ARG A 333 8.62 1.55 -10.03
N HIS A 334 8.35 0.67 -9.05
CA HIS A 334 8.27 1.06 -7.65
C HIS A 334 9.63 1.31 -7.01
N ALA A 335 9.70 2.27 -6.09
CA ALA A 335 10.79 2.34 -5.13
C ALA A 335 10.58 1.26 -4.06
N VAL A 336 11.62 0.48 -3.73
CA VAL A 336 11.50 -0.73 -2.90
C VAL A 336 12.49 -0.74 -1.75
N HIS A 337 12.09 -1.36 -0.64
CA HIS A 337 13.00 -1.76 0.43
C HIS A 337 13.46 -3.21 0.23
N TYR A 338 14.77 -3.43 0.17
CA TYR A 338 15.34 -4.75 -0.12
C TYR A 338 15.48 -5.66 1.11
N GLU A 339 15.61 -5.07 2.30
CA GLU A 339 15.76 -5.85 3.54
C GLU A 339 14.40 -6.31 4.09
N PRO A 340 14.36 -7.42 4.84
CA PRO A 340 13.13 -7.86 5.49
C PRO A 340 12.73 -6.92 6.64
N LEU A 341 11.46 -6.53 6.62
CA LEU A 341 10.79 -5.86 7.74
C LEU A 341 9.98 -6.88 8.53
N TYR A 342 9.69 -6.57 9.79
CA TYR A 342 8.91 -7.43 10.67
C TYR A 342 7.86 -6.65 11.42
N LEU A 343 6.63 -7.17 11.45
CA LEU A 343 5.59 -6.71 12.36
C LEU A 343 5.64 -7.53 13.64
N ARG A 344 5.56 -6.84 14.78
CA ARG A 344 5.32 -7.44 16.11
C ARG A 344 4.24 -6.65 16.84
N PHE A 345 3.62 -7.25 17.84
CA PHE A 345 2.59 -6.60 18.63
C PHE A 345 3.14 -6.23 20.02
N ALA A 346 2.84 -5.02 20.47
CA ALA A 346 3.11 -4.60 21.84
C ALA A 346 2.20 -5.36 22.82
N LYS A 347 2.75 -5.71 23.98
CA LYS A 347 2.07 -6.48 25.02
C LYS A 347 1.13 -5.62 25.85
#